data_AF-A0A9E2IBK8-F1
#
_entry.id   AF-A0A9E2IBK8-F1
#
_cell.length_a   1.000
_cell.length_b   1.000
_cell.length_c   1.000
_cell.angle_alpha   90.00
_cell.angle_beta   90.00
_cell.angle_gamma   90.00
#
_symmetry.space_group_name_H-M   'P 1'
#
loop_
_entity.id
_entity.type
_entity.pdbx_description
1 polymer ?
#
loop_
_entity_poly.entity_id
_entity_poly.type
_entity_poly.pdbx_seq_one_letter_code
_entity_poly.pdbx_strand_id
1 'polypeptide(L)' 'MAEVKIERREDFERALRKFKMQCKREGTLREFRERQYHTKASQKRREKKKRH' A
#
# COMPACT_ATOMS: atom_id res chain seq x y z
N MET A 1 3.96 6.94 4.80
CA MET A 1 4.91 6.58 3.72
C MET A 1 5.83 5.52 4.31
N ALA A 2 5.91 4.34 3.69
CA ALA A 2 6.74 3.25 4.19
C ALA A 2 8.23 3.67 4.21
N GLU A 3 8.85 3.63 5.38
CA GLU A 3 10.29 3.81 5.56
C GLU A 3 10.82 2.58 6.30
N VAL A 4 11.88 1.96 5.77
CA VAL A 4 12.59 0.85 6.40
C VAL A 4 14.04 1.27 6.56
N LYS A 5 14.49 1.44 7.81
CA LYS A 5 15.89 1.69 8.12
C LYS A 5 16.63 0.35 8.15
N ILE A 6 17.68 0.23 7.33
CA ILE A 6 18.48 -0.99 7.21
C ILE A 6 19.69 -0.86 8.14
N GLU A 7 19.87 -1.79 9.05
CA GLU A 7 21.09 -1.88 9.87
C GLU A 7 22.21 -2.58 9.10
N ARG A 8 23.49 -2.28 9.42
CA ARG A 8 24.68 -2.80 8.70
C ARG A 8 24.80 -4.33 8.65
N ARG A 9 24.02 -5.06 9.46
CA ARG A 9 24.01 -6.53 9.53
C ARG A 9 22.79 -7.18 8.88
N GLU A 10 21.85 -6.40 8.34
CA GLU A 10 20.69 -6.97 7.64
C GLU A 10 20.99 -7.25 6.16
N ASP A 11 20.59 -8.44 5.70
CA ASP A 11 20.55 -8.75 4.27
C ASP A 11 19.57 -7.81 3.55
N PHE A 12 20.06 -7.16 2.50
CA PHE A 12 19.29 -6.21 1.68
C PHE A 12 17.96 -6.80 1.16
N GLU A 13 17.94 -8.08 0.75
CA GLU A 13 16.71 -8.73 0.30
C GLU A 13 15.65 -8.85 1.41
N ARG A 14 16.07 -9.06 2.66
CA ARG A 14 15.13 -9.12 3.80
C ARG A 14 14.53 -7.76 4.06
N ALA A 15 15.33 -6.69 4.00
CA ALA A 15 14.84 -5.32 4.09
C ALA A 15 13.85 -4.99 2.96
N LEU A 16 14.14 -5.40 1.73
CA LEU A 16 13.24 -5.20 0.59
C LEU A 16 11.90 -5.94 0.76
N ARG A 17 11.91 -7.16 1.31
CA ARG A 17 10.68 -7.91 1.64
C ARG A 17 9.86 -7.20 2.71
N LYS A 18 10.50 -6.67 3.76
CA LYS A 18 9.83 -5.87 4.80
C LYS A 18 9.19 -4.62 4.20
N PHE A 19 9.92 -3.89 3.38
CA PHE A 19 9.42 -2.70 2.68
C PHE A 19 8.22 -3.02 1.79
N LYS A 20 8.31 -4.09 0.98
CA LYS A 20 7.20 -4.56 0.13
C LYS A 20 5.96 -4.92 0.96
N MET A 21 6.13 -5.55 2.13
CA MET A 21 5.01 -5.83 3.03
C MET A 21 4.41 -4.54 3.62
N GLN A 22 5.24 -3.57 4.00
CA GLN A 22 4.79 -2.29 4.55
C GLN A 22 3.99 -1.50 3.51
N CYS A 23 4.46 -1.39 2.27
CA CYS A 23 3.71 -0.77 1.16
C CYS A 23 2.37 -1.47 0.89
N LYS A 24 2.32 -2.80 1.02
CA LYS A 24 1.06 -3.56 0.88
C LYS A 24 0.08 -3.28 2.02
N ARG A 25 0.56 -3.22 3.26
CA ARG A 25 -0.26 -2.91 4.45
C ARG A 25 -0.80 -1.48 4.40
N GLU A 26 0.04 -0.53 4.01
CA GLU A 26 -0.34 0.88 3.90
C GLU A 26 -1.31 1.11 2.73
N GLY A 27 -1.40 0.17 1.78
CA GLY A 27 -2.33 0.30 0.65
C GLY A 27 -1.96 1.42 -0.33
N THR A 28 -0.73 1.92 -0.28
CA THR A 28 -0.25 3.06 -1.08
C THR A 28 -0.51 2.88 -2.58
N LEU A 29 -0.25 1.67 -3.11
CA LEU A 29 -0.50 1.35 -4.52
C LEU A 29 -1.99 1.35 -4.88
N ARG A 30 -2.85 0.99 -3.92
CA ARG A 30 -4.31 0.99 -4.11
C ARG A 30 -4.82 2.42 -4.15
N GLU A 31 -4.41 3.25 -3.19
CA GLU A 31 -4.77 4.67 -3.18
C GLU A 31 -4.30 5.39 -4.43
N PHE A 32 -3.08 5.10 -4.88
CA PHE A 32 -2.56 5.66 -6.13
C PHE A 32 -3.50 5.38 -7.30
N ARG A 33 -3.92 4.11 -7.50
CA ARG A 33 -4.86 3.71 -8.56
C ARG A 33 -6.23 4.37 -8.41
N GLU A 34 -6.77 4.44 -7.18
CA GLU A 34 -8.07 5.06 -6.92
C GLU A 34 -8.07 6.59 -7.15
N ARG A 35 -6.91 7.25 -7.00
CA ARG A 35 -6.74 8.69 -7.22
C ARG A 35 -6.47 9.08 -8.67
N GLN A 36 -6.18 8.13 -9.57
CA GLN A 36 -5.96 8.42 -10.99
C GLN A 36 -7.19 9.02 -11.67
N TYR A 37 -8.39 8.67 -11.19
CA TYR A 37 -9.65 9.14 -11.75
C TYR A 37 -10.60 9.61 -10.65
N HIS A 38 -11.44 10.60 -10.96
CA HIS A 38 -12.51 10.99 -10.06
C HIS A 38 -13.55 9.86 -9.96
N THR A 39 -13.85 9.45 -8.72
CA THR A 39 -14.84 8.42 -8.43
C THR A 39 -15.93 8.98 -7.51
N LYS A 40 -17.19 8.75 -7.89
CA LYS A 40 -18.34 9.21 -7.10
C LYS A 40 -18.37 8.54 -5.72
N ALA A 41 -18.84 9.26 -4.71
CA ALA A 41 -18.92 8.74 -3.34
C ALA A 41 -19.74 7.44 -3.23
N SER A 42 -20.80 7.30 -4.04
CA SER A 42 -21.62 6.08 -4.11
C SER A 42 -20.83 4.88 -4.64
N GLN A 43 -20.00 5.06 -5.68
CA GLN A 43 -19.14 4.02 -6.23
C GLN A 43 -18.09 3.58 -5.21
N LYS A 44 -17.43 4.53 -4.52
CA LYS A 44 -16.49 4.23 -3.43
C LYS A 44 -17.14 3.39 -2.31
N ARG A 45 -18.36 3.73 -1.89
CA ARG A 45 -19.11 2.97 -0.87
C ARG A 45 -19.44 1.55 -1.34
N ARG A 46 -19.84 1.39 -2.62
CA ARG A 46 -20.16 0.08 -3.21
C ARG A 46 -18.93 -0.81 -3.30
N GLU A 47 -17.80 -0.29 -3.74
CA GLU A 47 -16.54 -1.04 -3.80
C GLU A 47 -16.02 -1.42 -2.41
N LYS A 48 -16.16 -0.53 -1.41
CA LYS A 48 -15.80 -0.84 -0.02
C LYS A 48 -16.65 -1.99 0.55
N LYS A 49 -17.96 -2.02 0.25
CA LYS A 49 -18.86 -3.11 0.66
C LYS A 49 -18.56 -4.44 -0.04
N LYS A 50 -18.13 -4.43 -1.31
CA LYS A 50 -17.76 -5.67 -2.04
C LYS A 50 -16.50 -6.35 -1.49
N ARG A 51 -15.65 -5.62 -0.76
CA ARG A 51 -14.35 -6.11 -0.27
C ARG A 51 -14.42 -6.71 1.14
N HIS A 52 -15.57 -6.62 1.79
CA HIS A 52 -15.82 -7.17 3.13
C HIS A 52 -16.67 -8.43 3.01
#